data_AF-A0A7C7CUS8-F1
#
_entry.id   AF-A0A7C7CUS8-F1
#
_cell.length_a   1.000
_cell.length_b   1.000
_cell.length_c   1.000
_cell.angle_alpha   90.00
_cell.angle_beta   90.00
_cell.angle_gamma   90.00
#
_symmetry.space_group_name_H-M   'P 1'
#
loop_
_entity.id
_entity.type
_entity.pdbx_description
1 polymer ?
#
loop_
_entity_poly.entity_id
_entity_poly.type
_entity_poly.pdbx_seq_one_letter_code
_entity_poly.pdbx_strand_id
1 'polypeptide(L)' 'GASYASLSGSGSTVFGMFDEDTAAKAAESVLSSDYRTILTRPTHR' A
#
# COMPACT_ATOMS: atom_id res chain seq x y z
N GLY A 1 -5.63 4.91 8.66
CA GLY A 1 -5.96 4.03 7.52
C GLY A 1 -5.38 4.63 6.25
N ALA A 2 -5.56 3.99 5.09
CA ALA A 2 -5.11 4.58 3.82
C ALA A 2 -5.95 5.82 3.47
N SER A 3 -5.32 6.89 2.97
CA SER A 3 -5.99 8.11 2.49
C SER A 3 -6.68 7.87 1.14
N TYR A 4 -6.12 6.97 0.34
CA TYR A 4 -6.72 6.46 -0.90
C TYR A 4 -6.42 4.97 -1.03
N ALA A 5 -7.36 4.19 -1.55
CA ALA A 5 -7.14 2.79 -1.85
C ALA A 5 -7.85 2.40 -3.15
N SER A 6 -7.18 1.63 -4.00
CA SER A 6 -7.74 1.17 -5.27
C SER A 6 -7.07 -0.09 -5.79
N LEU A 7 -7.71 -0.70 -6.79
CA LEU A 7 -7.15 -1.79 -7.57
C LEU A 7 -6.24 -1.21 -8.65
N SER A 8 -5.04 -1.77 -8.79
CA SER A 8 -4.13 -1.39 -9.86
C SER A 8 -4.56 -2.03 -11.18
N GLY A 9 -5.00 -1.22 -12.14
CA GLY A 9 -5.42 -1.68 -13.47
C GLY A 9 -6.60 -2.65 -13.41
N SER A 10 -6.45 -3.83 -14.01
CA SER A 10 -7.43 -4.93 -13.94
C SER A 10 -7.28 -5.83 -12.70
N GLY A 11 -6.33 -5.53 -11.81
CA GLY A 11 -5.99 -6.39 -10.67
C GLY A 11 -5.02 -7.52 -11.02
N SER A 12 -4.65 -8.37 -10.05
CA SER A 12 -5.20 -8.55 -8.69
C SER A 12 -4.55 -7.68 -7.60
N THR A 13 -3.59 -6.83 -7.96
CA THR A 13 -2.85 -6.01 -6.99
C THR A 13 -3.68 -4.81 -6.55
N VAL A 14 -3.79 -4.60 -5.24
CA VAL A 14 -4.36 -3.38 -4.64
C VAL A 14 -3.25 -2.51 -4.08
N PHE A 15 -3.48 -1.21 -4.02
CA PHE A 15 -2.58 -0.27 -3.38
C PHE A 15 -3.35 0.67 -2.46
N GLY A 16 -2.68 1.08 -1.38
CA GLY A 16 -3.15 2.12 -0.47
C GLY A 16 -2.11 3.24 -0.41
N MET A 17 -2.56 4.49 -0.43
CA MET A 17 -1.72 5.65 -0.16
C MET A 17 -1.81 6.01 1.32
N PHE A 18 -0.66 6.35 1.90
CA PHE A 18 -0.52 6.75 3.28
C PHE A 18 0.38 7.98 3.31
N ASP A 19 -0.03 8.99 4.08
CA ASP A 19 0.75 10.23 4.19
C ASP A 19 1.97 10.06 5.09
N GLU A 20 1.92 9.09 6.00
CA GLU A 20 2.96 8.82 6.99
C GLU A 20 3.56 7.42 6.83
N ASP A 21 4.89 7.34 6.86
CA ASP A 21 5.65 6.07 6.83
C ASP A 21 5.27 5.12 7.98
N THR A 22 4.94 5.65 9.17
CA THR A 22 4.51 4.87 10.34
C THR A 22 3.19 4.14 10.08
N ALA A 23 2.22 4.83 9.47
CA ALA A 23 0.94 4.24 9.08
C ALA A 23 1.10 3.21 7.96
N ALA A 24 1.98 3.49 6.98
CA ALA A 24 2.29 2.55 5.90
C ALA A 24 2.92 1.25 6.43
N LYS A 25 3.91 1.35 7.34
CA LYS A 25 4.54 0.20 7.99
C LYS A 25 3.58 -0.61 8.86
N ALA A 26 2.69 0.07 9.59
CA ALA A 26 1.66 -0.62 10.37
C ALA A 26 0.74 -1.45 9.46
N ALA A 27 0.33 -0.91 8.31
CA ALA A 27 -0.47 -1.65 7.33
C ALA A 27 0.31 -2.81 6.71
N GLU A 28 1.57 -2.60 6.34
CA GLU A 28 2.45 -3.65 5.81
C GLU A 28 2.60 -4.82 6.79
N SER A 29 2.82 -4.54 8.08
CA SER A 29 2.94 -5.59 9.11
C SER A 29 1.70 -6.47 9.22
N VAL A 30 0.50 -5.92 8.98
CA VAL A 30 -0.77 -6.67 9.02
C VAL A 30 -0.95 -7.46 7.73
N LEU A 31 -0.73 -6.83 6.57
CA LEU A 31 -1.01 -7.42 5.27
C LEU A 31 0.03 -8.46 4.83
N SER A 32 1.27 -8.34 5.30
CA SER A 32 2.36 -9.26 4.94
C SER A 32 2.17 -10.68 5.45
N SER A 33 1.27 -10.90 6.41
CA SER A 33 0.90 -12.24 6.88
C SER A 33 0.26 -13.07 5.75
N ASP A 34 -0.66 -12.45 5.00
CA ASP A 34 -1.54 -13.16 4.07
C ASP A 34 -1.26 -12.79 2.60
N TYR A 35 -0.62 -11.65 2.36
CA TYR A 35 -0.40 -11.10 1.02
C TYR A 35 1.04 -10.63 0.83
N ARG A 36 1.55 -10.79 -0.40
CA ARG A 36 2.83 -10.17 -0.77
C ARG A 36 2.66 -8.65 -0.78
N THR A 37 3.20 -8.01 0.24
CA THR A 37 3.07 -6.56 0.46
C THR A 37 4.41 -5.88 0.21
N ILE A 38 4.40 -4.71 -0.44
CA ILE A 38 5.59 -3.94 -0.77
C ILE A 38 5.31 -2.47 -0.49
N LEU A 39 6.20 -1.82 0.27
CA LEU A 39 6.18 -0.38 0.46
C LEU A 39 6.98 0.32 -0.65
N THR A 40 6.37 1.29 -1.32
CA THR A 40 7.03 2.09 -2.36
C THR A 40 6.69 3.57 -2.19
N ARG A 41 7.51 4.45 -2.77
CA ARG A 41 7.21 5.89 -2.87
C ARG A 41 6.98 6.24 -4.32
N PRO A 42 5.82 6.82 -4.68
CA PRO A 42 5.58 7.24 -6.06
C PRO A 42 6.56 8.35 -6.44
N THR A 43 7.20 8.20 -7.59
CA THR A 43 8.06 9.22 -8.19
C THR A 43 7.33 9.83 -9.38
N HIS A 44 7.13 11.14 -9.39
CA HIS A 44 6.76 11.86 -10.62
C HIS A 44 8.03 12.06 -11.44
N ARG A 45 8.00 11.64 -12.71
CA ARG A 45 9.09 11.86 -13.67
C ARG A 45 8.61 12.75 -14.80
#